data_AF-A0A845CEJ2-F1
#
_entry.id   AF-A0A845CEJ2-F1
#
_cell.length_a   1.000
_cell.length_b   1.000
_cell.length_c   1.000
_cell.angle_alpha   90.00
_cell.angle_beta   90.00
_cell.angle_gamma   90.00
#
_symmetry.space_group_name_H-M   'P 1'
#
loop_
_entity.id
_entity.type
_entity.pdbx_description
1 polymer ?
#
loop_
_entity_poly.entity_id
_entity_poly.type
_entity_poly.pdbx_seq_one_letter_code
_entity_poly.pdbx_strand_id
1 'polypeptide(L)'
;MPHRDSERRRVYERERHRRRVEERRAMGLCIKCGKDRPAPGRSLCDSCLERSRAAERARYERARLEGAAYGGRDPESRRRMARERSRRRRRERTEAGLCTTCGERKPVEGGAVCETCCEERRVAERELYAERRARGLCGRCGAEVIDEASTCASCAARDMKRRPRKNAASRARYHRRRASRLCVDCGAHADAGVRCASCA
;
A
#
# COMPACT_ATOMS: atom_id res chain seq x y z
N MET A 1 -15.93 -16.26 -51.80
CA MET A 1 -14.56 -15.70 -51.62
C MET A 1 -14.10 -15.99 -50.19
N PRO A 2 -13.40 -17.09 -49.92
CA PRO A 2 -13.07 -17.49 -48.55
C PRO A 2 -11.93 -16.62 -47.99
N HIS A 3 -12.10 -16.19 -46.74
CA HIS A 3 -11.11 -15.45 -45.96
C HIS A 3 -9.77 -16.20 -45.98
N ARG A 4 -8.75 -15.64 -46.64
CA ARG A 4 -7.36 -16.08 -46.54
C ARG A 4 -6.98 -16.03 -45.06
N ASP A 5 -6.73 -17.20 -44.49
CA ASP A 5 -6.56 -17.49 -43.06
C ASP A 5 -5.56 -16.52 -42.37
N SER A 6 -6.12 -15.51 -41.69
CA SER A 6 -5.40 -14.36 -41.14
C SER A 6 -4.50 -14.75 -39.97
N GLU A 7 -4.89 -15.78 -39.20
CA GLU A 7 -4.13 -16.32 -38.08
C GLU A 7 -2.88 -17.05 -38.57
N ARG A 8 -3.00 -17.89 -39.60
CA ARG A 8 -1.84 -18.57 -40.20
C ARG A 8 -0.81 -17.58 -40.73
N ARG A 9 -1.25 -16.47 -41.33
CA ARG A 9 -0.36 -15.39 -41.77
C ARG A 9 0.37 -14.72 -40.61
N ARG A 10 -0.33 -14.43 -39.50
CA ARG A 10 0.26 -13.81 -38.29
C ARG A 10 1.31 -14.70 -37.64
N VAL A 11 1.04 -16.00 -37.54
CA VAL A 11 1.99 -16.99 -37.00
C VAL A 11 3.25 -17.04 -37.85
N TYR A 12 3.09 -17.19 -39.17
CA TYR A 12 4.21 -17.21 -40.12
C TYR A 12 5.06 -15.91 -40.04
N GLU A 13 4.43 -14.74 -40.02
CA GLU A 13 5.15 -13.46 -39.91
C GLU A 13 5.93 -13.34 -38.60
N ARG A 14 5.36 -13.84 -37.50
CA ARG A 14 6.01 -13.86 -36.18
C ARG A 14 7.23 -14.78 -36.17
N GLU A 15 7.12 -15.97 -36.75
CA GLU A 15 8.22 -16.93 -36.86
C GLU A 15 9.34 -16.40 -37.76
N ARG A 16 9.00 -15.86 -38.93
CA ARG A 16 9.94 -15.23 -39.85
C ARG A 16 10.68 -14.06 -39.17
N HIS A 17 9.96 -13.24 -38.42
CA HIS A 17 10.57 -12.14 -37.67
C HIS A 17 11.53 -12.66 -36.60
N ARG A 18 11.14 -13.69 -35.84
CA ARG A 18 11.99 -14.32 -34.82
C ARG A 18 13.29 -14.85 -35.42
N ARG A 19 13.23 -15.63 -36.50
CA ARG A 19 14.41 -16.17 -37.19
C ARG A 19 15.37 -15.06 -37.63
N ARG A 20 14.86 -14.01 -38.26
CA ARG A 20 15.67 -12.86 -38.69
C ARG A 20 16.34 -12.13 -37.51
N VAL A 21 15.66 -12.03 -36.37
CA VAL A 21 16.24 -11.42 -35.16
C VAL A 21 17.37 -12.28 -34.60
N GLU A 22 17.19 -13.60 -34.58
CA GLU A 22 18.21 -14.56 -34.13
C GLU A 22 19.44 -14.54 -35.03
N GLU A 23 19.27 -14.60 -36.35
CA GLU A 23 20.34 -14.49 -37.34
C GLU A 23 21.15 -13.20 -37.16
N ARG A 24 20.47 -12.05 -36.99
CA ARG A 24 21.13 -10.76 -36.78
C ARG A 24 21.91 -10.72 -35.46
N ARG A 25 21.37 -11.31 -34.39
CA ARG A 25 22.07 -11.42 -33.10
C ARG A 25 23.32 -12.28 -33.22
N ALA A 26 23.23 -13.42 -33.92
CA ALA A 26 24.36 -14.32 -34.15
C ALA A 26 25.49 -13.61 -34.93
N MET A 27 25.15 -12.76 -35.89
CA MET A 27 26.11 -11.93 -36.63
C MET A 27 26.58 -10.67 -35.88
N GLY A 28 26.10 -10.42 -34.66
CA GLY A 28 26.44 -9.22 -33.89
C GLY A 28 25.90 -7.92 -34.50
N LEU A 29 24.78 -7.98 -35.21
CA LEU A 29 24.16 -6.85 -35.90
C LEU A 29 22.92 -6.34 -35.15
N CYS A 30 22.61 -5.05 -35.37
CA CYS A 30 21.41 -4.41 -34.87
C CYS A 30 20.15 -5.16 -35.32
N ILE A 31 19.29 -5.54 -34.37
CA ILE A 31 18.10 -6.37 -34.65
C ILE A 31 17.08 -5.67 -35.57
N LYS A 32 17.11 -4.33 -35.62
CA LYS A 32 16.16 -3.51 -36.39
C LYS A 32 16.64 -3.29 -37.82
N CYS A 33 17.79 -2.62 -38.01
CA CYS A 33 18.30 -2.33 -39.35
C CYS A 33 19.10 -3.48 -39.96
N GLY A 34 19.78 -4.31 -39.15
CA GLY A 34 20.67 -5.37 -39.64
C GLY A 34 21.92 -4.87 -40.37
N LYS A 35 22.33 -3.61 -40.16
CA LYS A 35 23.46 -2.97 -40.86
C LYS A 35 24.65 -2.75 -39.93
N ASP A 36 24.42 -2.02 -38.84
CA ASP A 36 25.46 -1.64 -37.90
C ASP A 36 25.48 -2.57 -36.68
N ARG A 37 26.60 -2.58 -35.96
CA ARG A 37 26.68 -3.22 -34.64
C ARG A 37 25.75 -2.52 -33.65
N PRO A 38 25.15 -3.27 -32.71
CA PRO A 38 24.35 -2.66 -31.65
C PRO A 38 25.24 -1.85 -30.70
N ALA A 39 24.65 -0.83 -30.08
CA ALA A 39 25.33 -0.04 -29.05
C ALA A 39 25.68 -0.93 -27.82
N PRO A 40 26.70 -0.56 -27.01
CA PRO A 40 27.11 -1.34 -25.85
C PRO A 40 25.95 -1.66 -24.90
N GLY A 41 25.74 -2.94 -24.59
CA GLY A 41 24.67 -3.42 -23.72
C GLY A 41 23.25 -3.30 -24.30
N ARG A 42 23.11 -3.04 -25.61
CA ARG A 42 21.82 -2.87 -26.30
C ARG A 42 21.68 -3.84 -27.47
N SER A 43 20.47 -3.92 -28.02
CA SER A 43 20.15 -4.75 -29.21
C SER A 43 20.01 -3.93 -30.50
N LEU A 44 20.07 -2.60 -30.38
CA LEU A 44 19.89 -1.64 -31.46
C LEU A 44 21.17 -0.82 -31.62
N CYS A 45 21.51 -0.42 -32.85
CA CYS A 45 22.56 0.56 -33.10
C CYS A 45 22.11 1.96 -32.70
N ASP A 46 23.05 2.90 -32.53
CA ASP A 46 22.78 4.27 -32.08
C ASP A 46 21.76 4.99 -32.96
N SER A 47 21.88 4.88 -34.29
CA SER A 47 20.92 5.47 -35.24
C SER A 47 19.50 4.89 -35.08
N CYS A 48 19.39 3.59 -34.78
CA CYS A 48 18.12 2.95 -34.51
C CYS A 48 17.54 3.34 -33.14
N LEU A 49 18.38 3.54 -32.13
CA LEU A 49 17.99 4.02 -30.80
C LEU A 49 17.46 5.44 -30.88
N GLU A 50 18.17 6.35 -31.54
CA GLU A 50 17.74 7.74 -31.70
C GLU A 50 16.42 7.86 -32.44
N ARG A 51 16.23 7.11 -33.54
CA ARG A 51 14.92 7.04 -34.20
C ARG A 51 13.82 6.49 -33.30
N SER A 52 14.13 5.50 -32.46
CA SER A 52 13.16 4.94 -31.51
C SER A 52 12.76 5.97 -30.46
N ARG A 53 13.73 6.70 -29.91
CA ARG A 53 13.53 7.78 -28.94
C ARG A 53 12.75 8.93 -29.55
N ALA A 54 13.07 9.34 -30.77
CA ALA A 54 12.34 10.38 -31.50
C ALA A 54 10.88 9.99 -31.74
N ALA A 55 10.63 8.75 -32.19
CA ALA A 55 9.27 8.23 -32.35
C ALA A 55 8.51 8.17 -31.02
N GLU A 56 9.19 7.83 -29.93
CA GLU A 56 8.60 7.83 -28.59
C GLU A 56 8.24 9.25 -28.12
N ARG A 57 9.15 10.22 -28.26
CA ARG A 57 8.88 11.64 -27.99
C ARG A 57 7.69 12.15 -28.81
N ALA A 58 7.64 11.86 -30.10
CA ALA A 58 6.52 12.25 -30.97
C ALA A 58 5.19 11.60 -30.55
N ARG A 59 5.20 10.33 -30.12
CA ARG A 59 4.00 9.68 -29.56
C ARG A 59 3.52 10.37 -28.28
N TYR A 60 4.43 10.69 -27.36
CA TYR A 60 4.07 11.37 -26.12
C TYR A 60 3.58 12.80 -26.36
N GLU A 61 4.19 13.53 -27.30
CA GLU A 61 3.76 14.88 -27.66
C GLU A 61 2.35 14.87 -28.23
N ARG A 62 2.05 13.96 -29.17
CA ARG A 62 0.68 13.79 -29.70
C ARG A 62 -0.32 13.44 -28.60
N ALA A 63 0.02 12.47 -27.75
CA ALA A 63 -0.84 12.09 -26.62
C ALA A 63 -1.09 13.29 -25.69
N ARG A 64 -0.08 14.12 -25.43
CA ARG A 64 -0.21 15.35 -24.62
C ARG A 64 -1.16 16.37 -25.27
N LEU A 65 -1.00 16.64 -26.57
CA LEU A 65 -1.85 17.56 -27.31
C LEU A 65 -3.31 17.08 -27.40
N GLU A 66 -3.50 15.77 -27.55
CA GLU A 66 -4.82 15.12 -27.55
C GLU A 66 -5.42 15.02 -26.13
N GLY A 67 -4.73 15.50 -25.09
CA GLY A 67 -5.16 15.41 -23.70
C GLY A 67 -5.17 13.98 -23.13
N ALA A 68 -4.55 13.03 -23.83
CA ALA A 68 -4.41 11.66 -23.37
C ALA A 68 -3.42 11.59 -22.20
N ALA A 69 -3.78 10.82 -21.17
CA ALA A 69 -2.92 10.59 -20.03
C ALA A 69 -1.61 9.88 -20.44
N TYR A 70 -0.52 10.15 -19.71
CA TYR A 70 0.79 9.54 -19.95
C TYR A 70 0.71 8.00 -20.05
N GLY A 71 1.21 7.44 -21.16
CA GLY A 71 1.11 6.00 -21.46
C GLY A 71 -0.25 5.55 -22.03
N GLY A 72 -1.10 6.50 -22.45
CA GLY A 72 -2.34 6.26 -23.18
C GLY A 72 -3.46 5.62 -22.37
N ARG A 73 -3.41 5.69 -21.04
CA ARG A 73 -4.40 5.04 -20.17
C ARG A 73 -4.97 6.02 -19.14
N ASP A 74 -6.29 6.07 -19.09
CA ASP A 74 -7.05 6.87 -18.13
C ASP A 74 -6.54 6.66 -16.67
N PRO A 75 -6.31 7.74 -15.88
CA PRO A 75 -5.82 7.63 -14.51
C PRO A 75 -6.71 6.78 -13.59
N GLU A 76 -8.03 6.78 -13.77
CA GLU A 76 -8.92 5.94 -12.97
C GLU A 76 -8.79 4.47 -13.32
N SER A 77 -8.71 4.15 -14.61
CA SER A 77 -8.41 2.81 -15.11
C SER A 77 -7.09 2.29 -14.51
N ARG A 78 -6.05 3.13 -14.49
CA ARG A 78 -4.77 2.80 -13.82
C ARG A 78 -4.95 2.51 -12.33
N ARG A 79 -5.68 3.35 -11.60
CA ARG A 79 -5.99 3.15 -10.17
C ARG A 79 -6.79 1.86 -9.94
N ARG A 80 -7.77 1.56 -10.80
CA ARG A 80 -8.59 0.34 -10.74
C ARG A 80 -7.73 -0.91 -10.91
N MET A 81 -6.92 -0.99 -11.95
CA MET A 81 -6.03 -2.14 -12.16
C MET A 81 -4.97 -2.29 -11.06
N ALA A 82 -4.46 -1.18 -10.51
CA ALA A 82 -3.53 -1.24 -9.38
C ALA A 82 -4.20 -1.84 -8.14
N ARG A 83 -5.45 -1.42 -7.84
CA ARG A 83 -6.26 -1.99 -6.75
C ARG A 83 -6.53 -3.48 -6.98
N GLU A 84 -6.89 -3.85 -8.20
CA GLU A 84 -7.14 -5.25 -8.58
C GLU A 84 -5.90 -6.12 -8.41
N ARG A 85 -4.73 -5.66 -8.91
CA ARG A 85 -3.46 -6.36 -8.73
C ARG A 85 -3.10 -6.53 -7.25
N SER A 86 -3.32 -5.51 -6.42
CA SER A 86 -3.09 -5.61 -4.98
C SER A 86 -4.07 -6.55 -4.27
N ARG A 87 -5.34 -6.58 -4.68
CA ARG A 87 -6.32 -7.56 -4.18
C ARG A 87 -5.91 -8.98 -4.54
N ARG A 88 -5.51 -9.21 -5.79
CA ARG A 88 -5.08 -10.52 -6.27
C ARG A 88 -3.85 -11.02 -5.50
N ARG A 89 -2.81 -10.20 -5.37
CA ARG A 89 -1.62 -10.55 -4.57
C ARG A 89 -1.95 -10.86 -3.11
N ARG A 90 -2.89 -10.12 -2.51
CA ARG A 90 -3.33 -10.42 -1.13
C ARG A 90 -4.00 -11.80 -1.06
N ARG A 91 -4.89 -12.12 -2.00
CA ARG A 91 -5.55 -13.44 -2.06
C ARG A 91 -4.54 -14.56 -2.23
N GLU A 92 -3.68 -14.45 -3.24
CA GLU A 92 -2.61 -15.42 -3.53
C GLU A 92 -1.74 -15.67 -2.28
N ARG A 93 -1.36 -14.61 -1.55
CA ARG A 93 -0.58 -14.74 -0.30
C ARG A 93 -1.37 -15.39 0.83
N THR A 94 -2.62 -14.99 1.02
CA THR A 94 -3.47 -15.57 2.07
C THR A 94 -3.73 -17.06 1.82
N GLU A 95 -4.02 -17.44 0.57
CA GLU A 95 -4.22 -18.84 0.15
C GLU A 95 -2.93 -19.67 0.33
N ALA A 96 -1.77 -19.08 0.06
CA ALA A 96 -0.47 -19.70 0.31
C ALA A 96 -0.06 -19.72 1.80
N GLY A 97 -0.86 -19.17 2.71
CA GLY A 97 -0.52 -19.08 4.14
C GLY A 97 0.63 -18.11 4.45
N LEU A 98 0.82 -17.08 3.62
CA LEU A 98 1.92 -16.12 3.68
C LEU A 98 1.44 -14.74 4.18
N CYS A 99 2.38 -14.01 4.76
CA CYS A 99 2.20 -12.64 5.20
C CYS A 99 1.72 -11.76 4.06
N THR A 100 0.62 -11.04 4.26
CA THR A 100 0.03 -10.18 3.23
C THR A 100 0.90 -8.97 2.86
N THR A 101 1.85 -8.58 3.73
CA THR A 101 2.79 -7.46 3.53
C THR A 101 4.03 -7.87 2.74
N CYS A 102 4.89 -8.74 3.27
CA CYS A 102 6.12 -9.17 2.59
C CYS A 102 5.87 -10.31 1.59
N GLY A 103 4.98 -11.25 1.91
CA GLY A 103 4.71 -12.43 1.07
C GLY A 103 5.74 -13.54 1.18
N GLU A 104 6.60 -13.52 2.20
CA GLU A 104 7.70 -14.48 2.36
C GLU A 104 7.53 -15.39 3.59
N ARG A 105 7.09 -14.82 4.70
CA ARG A 105 6.99 -15.49 6.01
C ARG A 105 5.53 -15.81 6.34
N LYS A 106 5.29 -16.81 7.18
CA LYS A 106 3.95 -17.08 7.73
C LYS A 106 3.48 -15.89 8.59
N PRO A 107 2.18 -15.57 8.59
CA PRO A 107 1.63 -14.57 9.49
C PRO A 107 1.67 -15.05 10.95
N VAL A 108 1.59 -14.12 11.90
CA VAL A 108 1.39 -14.45 13.32
C VAL A 108 0.05 -15.14 13.54
N GLU A 109 -0.06 -15.95 14.59
CA GLU A 109 -1.31 -16.62 14.96
C GLU A 109 -2.48 -15.63 15.09
N GLY A 110 -3.58 -15.92 14.41
CA GLY A 110 -4.76 -15.02 14.32
C GLY A 110 -4.55 -13.73 13.52
N GLY A 111 -3.40 -13.55 12.87
CA GLY A 111 -3.05 -12.37 12.08
C GLY A 111 -2.91 -12.62 10.58
N ALA A 112 -2.72 -11.54 9.82
CA ALA A 112 -2.47 -11.57 8.37
C ALA A 112 -1.05 -11.09 7.99
N VAL A 113 -0.21 -10.78 8.98
CA VAL A 113 1.12 -10.18 8.83
C VAL A 113 2.11 -10.95 9.68
N CYS A 114 3.34 -11.15 9.20
CA CYS A 114 4.40 -11.82 9.96
C CYS A 114 4.92 -10.94 11.11
N GLU A 115 5.61 -11.56 12.06
CA GLU A 115 6.15 -10.87 13.23
C GLU A 115 7.12 -9.74 12.86
N THR A 116 8.05 -9.98 11.93
CA THR A 116 9.00 -8.97 11.44
C THR A 116 8.29 -7.73 10.89
N CYS A 117 7.31 -7.91 10.00
CA CYS A 117 6.57 -6.78 9.44
C CYS A 117 5.68 -6.08 10.49
N CYS A 118 5.24 -6.79 11.53
CA CYS A 118 4.56 -6.18 12.67
C CYS A 118 5.52 -5.31 13.50
N GLU A 119 6.74 -5.79 13.74
CA GLU A 119 7.76 -5.07 14.48
C GLU A 119 8.26 -3.83 13.72
N GLU A 120 8.59 -3.97 12.44
CA GLU A 120 8.93 -2.85 11.56
C GLU A 120 7.84 -1.76 11.59
N ARG A 121 6.56 -2.17 11.52
CA ARG A 121 5.44 -1.23 11.63
C ARG A 121 5.40 -0.54 13.00
N ARG A 122 5.63 -1.26 14.10
CA ARG A 122 5.65 -0.67 15.45
C ARG A 122 6.81 0.31 15.63
N VAL A 123 7.97 0.04 15.03
CA VAL A 123 9.11 0.98 15.02
C VAL A 123 8.73 2.24 14.25
N ALA A 124 8.26 2.10 13.01
CA ALA A 124 7.85 3.23 12.19
C ALA A 124 6.72 4.06 12.83
N GLU A 125 5.74 3.42 13.48
CA GLU A 125 4.67 4.12 14.22
C GLU A 125 5.20 4.92 15.41
N ARG A 126 6.18 4.38 16.15
CA ARG A 126 6.83 5.08 17.26
C ARG A 126 7.64 6.29 16.78
N GLU A 127 8.40 6.13 15.72
CA GLU A 127 9.18 7.20 15.10
C GLU A 127 8.28 8.31 14.58
N LEU A 128 7.24 7.96 13.82
CA LEU A 128 6.27 8.92 13.30
C LEU A 128 5.54 9.66 14.43
N TYR A 129 5.20 8.97 15.52
CA TYR A 129 4.60 9.61 16.69
C TYR A 129 5.57 10.59 17.36
N ALA A 130 6.85 10.20 17.53
CA ALA A 130 7.87 11.06 18.11
C ALA A 130 8.15 12.31 17.23
N GLU A 131 8.27 12.12 15.91
CA GLU A 131 8.45 13.22 14.95
C GLU A 131 7.27 14.19 14.99
N ARG A 132 6.04 13.66 14.95
CA ARG A 132 4.82 14.48 15.06
C ARG A 132 4.82 15.29 16.34
N ARG A 133 5.14 14.65 17.48
CA ARG A 133 5.18 15.33 18.77
C ARG A 133 6.22 16.44 18.81
N ALA A 134 7.43 16.20 18.29
CA ALA A 134 8.50 17.21 18.21
C ALA A 134 8.10 18.42 17.35
N ARG A 135 7.22 18.22 16.36
CA ARG A 135 6.70 19.26 15.47
C ARG A 135 5.40 19.91 15.96
N GLY A 136 4.91 19.57 17.16
CA GLY A 136 3.61 20.06 17.65
C GLY A 136 2.40 19.54 16.87
N LEU A 137 2.54 18.38 16.22
CA LEU A 137 1.50 17.72 15.43
C LEU A 137 0.80 16.62 16.23
N CYS A 138 -0.48 16.43 15.94
CA CYS A 138 -1.33 15.43 16.54
C CYS A 138 -0.80 14.03 16.19
N GLY A 139 -0.50 13.23 17.20
CA GLY A 139 0.02 11.87 17.00
C GLY A 139 -0.92 10.97 16.17
N ARG A 140 -2.23 11.26 16.18
CA ARG A 140 -3.24 10.45 15.47
C ARG A 140 -3.45 10.86 14.00
N CYS A 141 -3.73 12.13 13.73
CA CYS A 141 -4.06 12.60 12.37
C CYS A 141 -2.98 13.47 11.72
N GLY A 142 -1.97 13.91 12.47
CA GLY A 142 -0.90 14.78 11.98
C GLY A 142 -1.26 16.26 11.84
N ALA A 143 -2.45 16.70 12.26
CA ALA A 143 -2.82 18.12 12.29
C ALA A 143 -2.15 18.85 13.47
N GLU A 144 -1.93 20.15 13.34
CA GLU A 144 -1.36 20.98 14.43
C GLU A 144 -2.17 20.86 15.73
N VAL A 145 -1.46 20.91 16.84
CA VAL A 145 -2.06 20.88 18.18
C VAL A 145 -1.96 22.25 18.83
N ILE A 146 -3.00 22.60 19.57
CA ILE A 146 -3.10 23.83 20.35
C ILE A 146 -2.75 23.47 21.80
N ASP A 147 -1.99 24.34 22.49
CA ASP A 147 -1.65 24.24 23.91
C ASP A 147 -0.93 22.94 24.33
N GLU A 148 0.11 22.55 23.58
CA GLU A 148 1.02 21.42 23.90
C GLU A 148 0.33 20.04 24.07
N ALA A 149 -0.95 19.92 23.70
CA ALA A 149 -1.67 18.67 23.82
C ALA A 149 -1.10 17.58 22.89
N SER A 150 -1.37 16.31 23.20
CA SER A 150 -0.95 15.18 22.35
C SER A 150 -1.85 14.93 21.14
N THR A 151 -3.03 15.58 21.12
CA THR A 151 -4.03 15.44 20.06
C THR A 151 -4.67 16.78 19.72
N CYS A 152 -4.96 17.02 18.44
CA CYS A 152 -5.70 18.20 18.02
C CYS A 152 -7.15 18.17 18.53
N ALA A 153 -7.78 19.34 18.58
CA ALA A 153 -9.15 19.52 19.09
C ALA A 153 -10.16 18.57 18.42
N SER A 154 -10.05 18.34 17.11
CA SER A 154 -10.95 17.45 16.38
C SER A 154 -10.80 15.98 16.78
N CYS A 155 -9.56 15.51 16.99
CA CYS A 155 -9.31 14.16 17.51
C CYS A 155 -9.79 14.02 18.94
N ALA A 156 -9.53 15.01 19.80
CA ALA A 156 -9.99 15.04 21.18
C ALA A 156 -11.53 14.96 21.27
N ALA A 157 -12.25 15.75 20.46
CA ALA A 157 -13.71 15.72 20.39
C ALA A 157 -14.25 14.37 19.90
N ARG A 158 -13.59 13.73 18.91
CA ARG A 158 -13.96 12.38 18.46
C ARG A 158 -13.76 11.33 19.56
N ASP A 159 -12.70 11.44 20.33
CA ASP A 159 -12.47 10.55 21.47
C ASP A 159 -13.50 10.75 22.58
N MET A 160 -13.89 11.99 22.87
CA MET A 160 -14.99 12.27 23.80
C MET A 160 -16.32 11.65 23.36
N LYS A 161 -16.64 11.67 22.05
CA LYS A 161 -17.84 11.01 21.51
C LYS A 161 -17.77 9.48 21.57
N ARG A 162 -16.57 8.89 21.42
CA ARG A 162 -16.35 7.44 21.46
C ARG A 162 -16.26 6.89 22.87
N ARG A 163 -15.93 7.72 23.86
CA ARG A 163 -15.93 7.29 25.27
C ARG A 163 -17.30 6.71 25.60
N PRO A 164 -17.38 5.44 26.04
CA PRO A 164 -18.66 4.87 26.42
C PRO A 164 -19.24 5.76 27.51
N ARG A 165 -20.46 6.28 27.28
CA ARG A 165 -21.23 6.89 28.37
C ARG A 165 -21.30 5.84 29.46
N LYS A 166 -20.83 6.14 30.69
CA LYS A 166 -21.03 5.22 31.83
C LYS A 166 -22.51 4.86 31.85
N ASN A 167 -22.83 3.63 31.47
CA ASN A 167 -24.21 3.20 31.32
C ASN A 167 -24.90 3.22 32.69
N ALA A 168 -26.22 3.27 32.71
CA ALA A 168 -26.99 3.29 33.95
C ALA A 168 -26.59 2.13 34.89
N ALA A 169 -26.24 0.96 34.33
CA ALA A 169 -25.73 -0.19 35.06
C ALA A 169 -24.39 0.06 35.77
N SER A 170 -23.44 0.77 35.15
CA SER A 170 -22.17 1.16 35.75
C SER A 170 -22.37 2.18 36.88
N ARG A 171 -23.27 3.16 36.68
CA ARG A 171 -23.66 4.11 37.73
C ARG A 171 -24.36 3.40 38.90
N ALA A 172 -25.31 2.51 38.61
CA ALA A 172 -25.99 1.71 39.62
C ALA A 172 -25.02 0.79 40.38
N ARG A 173 -24.03 0.20 39.70
CA ARG A 173 -22.97 -0.60 40.34
C ARG A 173 -22.11 0.26 41.28
N TYR A 174 -21.75 1.47 40.87
CA TYR A 174 -21.03 2.42 41.71
C TYR A 174 -21.84 2.81 42.96
N HIS A 175 -23.11 3.20 42.79
CA HIS A 175 -23.97 3.57 43.91
C HIS A 175 -24.24 2.39 44.85
N ARG A 176 -24.49 1.19 44.32
CA ARG A 176 -24.67 -0.04 45.11
C ARG A 176 -23.43 -0.36 45.93
N ARG A 177 -22.25 -0.37 45.30
CA ARG A 177 -20.97 -0.62 45.99
C ARG A 177 -20.73 0.42 47.08
N ARG A 178 -20.94 1.70 46.79
CA ARG A 178 -20.82 2.77 47.80
C ARG A 178 -21.80 2.62 48.97
N ALA A 179 -23.06 2.27 48.70
CA ALA A 179 -24.07 2.04 49.74
C ALA A 179 -23.73 0.84 50.63
N SER A 180 -23.17 -0.22 50.04
CA SER A 180 -22.76 -1.44 50.75
C SER A 180 -21.34 -1.39 51.31
N ARG A 181 -20.68 -0.21 51.33
CA ARG A 181 -19.27 -0.05 51.74
C ARG A 181 -18.31 -1.02 51.04
N LEU A 182 -18.52 -1.22 49.73
CA LEU A 182 -17.65 -2.01 48.87
C LEU A 182 -16.80 -1.10 47.98
N CYS A 183 -15.55 -1.48 47.77
CA CYS A 183 -14.61 -0.84 46.86
C CYS A 183 -15.18 -0.77 45.45
N VAL A 184 -15.14 0.41 44.84
CA VAL A 184 -15.69 0.64 43.49
C VAL A 184 -14.92 -0.08 42.38
N ASP A 185 -13.66 -0.45 42.64
CA ASP A 185 -12.78 -1.13 41.68
C ASP A 185 -12.87 -2.65 41.84
N CYS A 186 -12.43 -3.20 42.98
CA CYS A 186 -12.37 -4.65 43.21
C CYS A 186 -13.63 -5.27 43.85
N GLY A 187 -14.46 -4.47 44.54
CA GLY A 187 -15.66 -4.96 45.22
C GLY A 187 -15.44 -5.52 46.64
N ALA A 188 -14.23 -5.45 47.21
CA ALA A 188 -13.96 -5.81 48.61
C ALA A 188 -14.52 -4.78 49.60
N HIS A 189 -14.63 -5.11 50.90
CA HIS A 189 -15.08 -4.15 51.91
C HIS A 189 -14.11 -2.95 51.99
N ALA A 190 -14.66 -1.74 52.08
CA ALA A 190 -13.92 -0.51 52.24
C ALA A 190 -14.26 0.09 53.61
N ASP A 191 -13.33 -0.02 54.55
CA ASP A 191 -13.51 0.42 55.93
C ASP A 191 -13.59 1.95 56.05
N ALA A 192 -12.94 2.67 55.12
CA ALA A 192 -13.05 4.12 54.97
C ALA A 192 -12.99 4.53 53.49
N GLY A 193 -13.97 5.31 53.03
CA GLY A 193 -13.98 5.87 51.67
C GLY A 193 -14.61 4.94 50.60
N VAL A 194 -14.29 5.21 49.33
CA VAL A 194 -14.90 4.54 48.16
C VAL A 194 -14.04 3.39 47.62
N ARG A 195 -12.83 3.21 48.15
CA ARG A 195 -11.85 2.18 47.77
C ARG A 195 -11.30 1.52 49.03
N CYS A 196 -10.92 0.24 48.96
CA CYS A 196 -10.23 -0.47 50.03
C CYS A 196 -8.74 -0.06 50.07
N ALA A 197 -8.05 -0.36 51.17
CA ALA A 197 -6.64 0.00 51.37
C ALA A 197 -5.70 -0.52 50.25
N SER A 198 -6.02 -1.65 49.63
CA SER A 198 -5.25 -2.22 48.52
C SER A 198 -5.51 -1.59 47.14
N CYS A 199 -6.57 -0.79 47.00
CA CYS A 199 -6.92 -0.10 45.75
C CYS A 199 -6.85 1.42 45.85
N ALA A 200 -6.53 1.96 47.04
CA ALA A 200 -6.48 3.39 47.33
C ALA A 200 -5.43 4.11 46.48
#